data_AF-A0A9W6KFT3-F1
#
_entry.id   AF-A0A9W6KFT3-F1
#
_cell.length_a   1.000
_cell.length_b   1.000
_cell.length_c   1.000
_cell.angle_alpha   90.00
_cell.angle_beta   90.00
_cell.angle_gamma   90.00
#
_symmetry.space_group_name_H-M   'P 1'
#
loop_
_entity.id
_entity.type
_entity.pdbx_description
1 polymer ?
#
loop_
_entity_poly.entity_id
_entity_poly.type
_entity_poly.pdbx_seq_one_letter_code
_entity_poly.pdbx_strand_id
1 'polypeptide(L)'
;MTDRAVLPIDPVHTPQLPGPLRHTPPGSRLVALLSTTDAKQIGVLYLVTSFGFFLIGGVLALLMRAELMRPGLQLLSTEQYNQLFTMHGTIMLLLFATPLVFGFGNYLVPLQIGAADVAFPRLNALAYWLYLTGGLVTIGGFASPGGAADFGWFAYAPLNSQANSPGIGADLWTMGLVVSGVGTVIGAVNMITTVVTLRAPGMTMFRMPILTWNIVITALLILMAFPVLTAALLALEADRKLGAHVYDADLGGPILWQHLFWFFGHPEVYIVALPFFGIVTEILPVFSRRPVFGYKGLVGATIAIAVLSMGVWAHHMFVTGQVLLPFFSFLSYLIAVPTGIKFFNWIGTMWRGQITFATPMLWSLGFLVTFLFGGLSGVLLASPPVDFHVSDTYFVVAHMHYVLFGTIVFAAFGGVYFWFPKITGRMLDERLGKVHFWLTFVGFHTTFLVQHWLGTRGMPRRYADYLPSDGFTLYNTISSIGAFVLGVSMLPLMYNLWSSYRFGRRVEGNDPWGFTNSLEWATTCPPPRHNFTSLPRIRSVRPVFDAVHGEHAGRDHGSPDPSAAEEA
;
A
#
# COMPACT_ATOMS: atom_id res chain seq x y z
N MET A 1 -55.53 2.36 -4.87
CA MET A 1 -55.88 2.36 -3.44
C MET A 1 -55.33 1.07 -2.84
N THR A 2 -54.15 1.05 -2.24
CA THR A 2 -53.75 1.83 -1.07
C THR A 2 -52.30 2.31 -1.17
N ASP A 3 -52.12 3.61 -0.90
CA ASP A 3 -50.84 4.29 -0.77
C ASP A 3 -49.98 3.65 0.32
N ARG A 4 -48.79 3.17 -0.06
CA ARG A 4 -47.69 3.00 0.90
C ARG A 4 -46.89 4.29 0.88
N ALA A 5 -47.21 5.15 1.83
CA ALA A 5 -46.47 6.38 2.11
C ALA A 5 -44.97 6.10 2.21
N VAL A 6 -44.20 6.85 1.44
CA VAL A 6 -42.76 7.03 1.62
C VAL A 6 -42.57 7.61 3.03
N LEU A 7 -41.91 6.87 3.91
CA LEU A 7 -41.54 7.40 5.22
C LEU A 7 -40.53 8.54 5.01
N PRO A 8 -40.77 9.75 5.54
CA PRO A 8 -39.79 10.82 5.49
C PRO A 8 -38.53 10.39 6.22
N ILE A 9 -37.38 10.75 5.65
CA ILE A 9 -36.08 10.68 6.32
C ILE A 9 -36.21 11.51 7.60
N ASP A 10 -36.02 10.86 8.76
CA ASP A 10 -36.12 11.51 10.07
C ASP A 10 -35.28 12.79 10.09
N PRO A 11 -35.82 13.92 10.60
CA PRO A 11 -35.02 15.10 10.83
C PRO A 11 -33.93 14.76 11.85
N VAL A 12 -32.68 14.95 11.42
CA VAL A 12 -31.44 15.09 12.21
C VAL A 12 -31.62 14.71 13.67
N HIS A 13 -31.14 13.52 14.05
CA HIS A 13 -30.83 13.23 15.45
C HIS A 13 -29.87 14.33 15.94
N THR A 14 -30.40 15.35 16.63
CA THR A 14 -29.61 16.23 17.46
C THR A 14 -28.82 15.33 18.41
N PRO A 15 -27.49 15.42 18.46
CA PRO A 15 -26.71 14.68 19.43
C PRO A 15 -27.28 15.02 20.81
N GLN A 16 -27.77 14.02 21.55
CA GLN A 16 -28.02 14.21 22.98
C GLN A 16 -26.74 14.79 23.57
N LEU A 17 -26.84 15.96 24.18
CA LEU A 17 -25.74 16.58 24.91
C LEU A 17 -25.17 15.51 25.85
N PRO A 18 -23.86 15.21 25.77
CA PRO A 18 -23.29 14.21 26.65
C PRO A 18 -23.57 14.65 28.08
N GLY A 19 -24.24 13.80 28.85
CA GLY A 19 -24.28 13.94 30.30
C GLY A 19 -22.87 14.15 30.84
N PRO A 20 -22.73 14.68 32.07
CA PRO A 20 -21.44 15.13 32.60
C PRO A 20 -20.33 14.14 32.29
N LEU A 21 -19.28 14.63 31.60
CA LEU A 21 -18.12 13.85 31.16
C LEU A 21 -17.66 12.99 32.34
N ARG A 22 -17.97 11.69 32.31
CA ARG A 22 -17.45 10.75 33.31
C ARG A 22 -15.94 10.94 33.32
N HIS A 23 -15.38 11.28 34.49
CA HIS A 23 -13.93 11.31 34.67
C HIS A 23 -13.37 10.00 34.14
N THR A 24 -12.61 10.09 33.05
CA THR A 24 -11.98 8.90 32.48
C THR A 24 -10.82 8.56 33.43
N PRO A 25 -10.82 7.36 34.05
CA PRO A 25 -9.74 7.00 34.96
C PRO A 25 -8.39 7.12 34.25
N PRO A 26 -7.34 7.64 34.90
CA PRO A 26 -5.99 7.60 34.34
C PRO A 26 -5.66 6.18 33.86
N GLY A 27 -5.15 6.05 32.64
CA GLY A 27 -4.83 4.75 32.02
C GLY A 27 -5.98 4.03 31.29
N SER A 28 -7.24 4.47 31.43
CA SER A 28 -8.39 3.80 30.77
C SER A 28 -8.29 3.77 29.24
N ARG A 29 -7.68 4.79 28.64
CA ARG A 29 -7.41 4.85 27.19
C ARG A 29 -6.38 3.84 26.74
N LEU A 30 -5.34 3.61 27.54
CA LEU A 30 -4.32 2.60 27.25
C LEU A 30 -4.92 1.20 27.35
N VAL A 31 -5.69 0.92 28.40
CA VAL A 31 -6.40 -0.35 28.55
C VAL A 31 -7.36 -0.59 27.38
N ALA A 32 -8.13 0.43 26.99
CA ALA A 32 -9.03 0.35 25.84
C ALA A 32 -8.29 0.09 24.53
N LEU A 33 -7.10 0.66 24.34
CA LEU A 33 -6.25 0.43 23.18
C LEU A 33 -5.68 -1.00 23.15
N LEU A 34 -5.18 -1.48 24.29
CA LEU A 34 -4.59 -2.82 24.40
C LEU A 34 -5.63 -3.94 24.27
N SER A 35 -6.88 -3.68 24.67
CA SER A 35 -7.98 -4.65 24.66
C SER A 35 -8.98 -4.45 23.51
N THR A 36 -8.70 -3.56 22.55
CA THR A 36 -9.64 -3.26 21.47
C THR A 36 -9.86 -4.46 20.55
N THR A 37 -11.11 -4.65 20.15
CA THR A 37 -11.50 -5.57 19.07
C THR A 37 -12.12 -4.84 17.89
N ASP A 38 -12.34 -3.53 17.98
CA ASP A 38 -12.95 -2.75 16.90
C ASP A 38 -11.96 -2.63 15.73
N ALA A 39 -12.35 -3.17 14.56
CA ALA A 39 -11.53 -3.11 13.36
C ALA A 39 -11.13 -1.68 12.96
N LYS A 40 -11.94 -0.66 13.27
CA LYS A 40 -11.58 0.75 13.01
C LYS A 40 -10.39 1.19 13.86
N GLN A 41 -10.38 0.85 15.15
CA GLN A 41 -9.28 1.18 16.05
C GLN A 41 -8.00 0.43 15.67
N ILE A 42 -8.13 -0.86 15.34
CA ILE A 42 -7.01 -1.68 14.86
C ILE A 42 -6.48 -1.13 13.53
N GLY A 43 -7.35 -0.71 12.61
CA GLY A 43 -6.96 -0.03 11.37
C GLY A 43 -6.15 1.23 11.64
N VAL A 44 -6.58 2.09 12.56
CA VAL A 44 -5.82 3.29 12.98
C VAL A 44 -4.48 2.91 13.59
N LEU A 45 -4.40 1.86 14.42
CA LEU A 45 -3.15 1.36 14.97
C LEU A 45 -2.17 0.95 13.86
N TYR A 46 -2.61 0.19 12.86
CA TYR A 46 -1.80 -0.14 11.69
C TYR A 46 -1.33 1.10 10.92
N LEU A 47 -2.24 2.05 10.64
CA LEU A 47 -1.90 3.30 9.91
C LEU A 47 -0.84 4.11 10.65
N VAL A 48 -0.97 4.27 11.98
CA VAL A 48 -0.02 5.05 12.79
C VAL A 48 1.32 4.33 12.93
N THR A 49 1.31 3.04 13.24
CA THR A 49 2.53 2.24 13.42
C THR A 49 3.32 2.11 12.12
N SER A 50 2.64 1.82 11.00
CA SER A 50 3.29 1.77 9.68
C SER A 50 3.85 3.14 9.27
N PHE A 51 3.16 4.24 9.58
CA PHE A 51 3.71 5.59 9.37
C PHE A 51 4.94 5.86 10.24
N GLY A 52 4.97 5.36 11.48
CA GLY A 52 6.17 5.41 12.33
C GLY A 52 7.36 4.68 11.69
N PHE A 53 7.15 3.48 11.17
CA PHE A 53 8.16 2.73 10.42
C PHE A 53 8.57 3.44 9.12
N PHE A 54 7.64 4.06 8.40
CA PHE A 54 7.93 4.87 7.23
C PHE A 54 8.88 6.03 7.56
N LEU A 55 8.67 6.74 8.68
CA LEU A 55 9.59 7.79 9.12
C LEU A 55 10.97 7.23 9.46
N ILE A 56 11.05 6.10 10.16
CA ILE A 56 12.33 5.43 10.48
C ILE A 56 13.06 5.08 9.18
N GLY A 57 12.43 4.35 8.26
CA GLY A 57 13.08 3.97 7.00
C GLY A 57 13.40 5.19 6.14
N GLY A 58 12.62 6.27 6.20
CA GLY A 58 12.91 7.53 5.53
C GLY A 58 14.20 8.17 6.04
N VAL A 59 14.41 8.21 7.36
CA VAL A 59 15.66 8.67 7.97
C VAL A 59 16.84 7.80 7.52
N LEU A 60 16.70 6.48 7.48
CA LEU A 60 17.76 5.59 6.99
C LEU A 60 18.13 5.92 5.53
N ALA A 61 17.14 6.18 4.67
CA ALA A 61 17.38 6.59 3.29
C ALA A 61 18.09 7.94 3.20
N LEU A 62 17.71 8.93 4.01
CA LEU A 62 18.38 10.23 4.03
C LEU A 62 19.85 10.12 4.44
N LEU A 63 20.17 9.25 5.42
CA LEU A 63 21.56 8.98 5.81
C LEU A 63 22.35 8.35 4.66
N MET A 64 21.81 7.34 3.97
CA MET A 64 22.44 6.75 2.79
C MET A 64 22.64 7.77 1.66
N ARG A 65 21.67 8.65 1.44
CA ARG A 65 21.78 9.70 0.40
C ARG A 65 22.75 10.81 0.80
N ALA A 66 22.88 11.10 2.09
CA ALA A 66 23.88 12.03 2.59
C ALA A 66 25.29 11.48 2.34
N GLU A 67 25.52 10.21 2.64
CA GLU A 67 26.79 9.51 2.36
C GLU A 67 27.14 9.57 0.88
N LEU A 68 26.21 9.14 0.02
CA LEU A 68 26.46 9.09 -1.42
C LEU A 68 26.44 10.46 -2.11
N MET A 69 26.30 11.58 -1.39
CA MET A 69 26.23 12.90 -2.03
C MET A 69 27.57 13.28 -2.67
N ARG A 70 28.69 12.82 -2.10
CA ARG A 70 30.06 13.08 -2.57
C ARG A 70 30.87 11.78 -2.56
N PRO A 71 31.89 11.67 -3.42
CA PRO A 71 32.81 10.52 -3.39
C PRO A 71 33.68 10.53 -2.13
N GLY A 72 34.11 9.35 -1.69
CA GLY A 72 34.73 9.07 -0.40
C GLY A 72 33.70 8.66 0.66
N LEU A 73 34.15 8.07 1.76
CA LEU A 73 33.31 7.86 2.94
C LEU A 73 33.36 9.09 3.87
N GLN A 74 32.21 9.64 4.28
CA GLN A 74 32.18 10.85 5.13
C GLN A 74 31.34 10.73 6.41
N LEU A 75 30.24 9.97 6.40
CA LEU A 75 29.30 9.87 7.53
C LEU A 75 29.17 8.45 8.06
N LEU A 76 29.18 7.45 7.18
CA LEU A 76 28.93 6.05 7.49
C LEU A 76 30.15 5.18 7.19
N SER A 77 30.35 4.13 7.97
CA SER A 77 31.20 3.02 7.54
C SER A 77 30.49 2.16 6.48
N THR A 78 31.25 1.34 5.76
CA THR A 78 30.70 0.38 4.79
C THR A 78 29.69 -0.57 5.45
N GLU A 79 29.99 -1.06 6.64
CA GLU A 79 29.11 -1.97 7.40
C GLU A 79 27.83 -1.25 7.81
N GLN A 80 27.93 -0.02 8.32
CA GLN A 80 26.75 0.78 8.68
C GLN A 80 25.88 1.03 7.45
N TYR A 81 26.45 1.43 6.32
CA TYR A 81 25.71 1.61 5.07
C TYR A 81 24.99 0.32 4.66
N ASN A 82 25.66 -0.83 4.78
CA ASN A 82 25.07 -2.14 4.47
C ASN A 82 23.87 -2.46 5.35
N GLN A 83 23.96 -2.16 6.65
CA GLN A 83 22.85 -2.28 7.59
C GLN A 83 21.71 -1.33 7.24
N LEU A 84 22.02 -0.09 6.86
CA LEU A 84 21.00 0.91 6.55
C LEU A 84 20.17 0.52 5.33
N PHE A 85 20.78 0.08 4.23
CA PHE A 85 20.00 -0.27 3.03
C PHE A 85 19.20 -1.57 3.23
N THR A 86 19.75 -2.51 4.00
CA THR A 86 19.05 -3.74 4.38
C THR A 86 17.79 -3.42 5.17
N MET A 87 17.94 -2.66 6.25
CA MET A 87 16.85 -2.30 7.13
C MET A 87 15.87 -1.33 6.46
N HIS A 88 16.32 -0.37 5.66
CA HIS A 88 15.45 0.50 4.89
C HIS A 88 14.53 -0.31 3.97
N GLY A 89 15.09 -1.24 3.17
CA GLY A 89 14.30 -2.07 2.26
C GLY A 89 13.30 -2.95 3.01
N THR A 90 13.73 -3.63 4.07
CA THR A 90 12.86 -4.47 4.91
C THR A 90 11.74 -3.65 5.57
N ILE A 91 12.07 -2.51 6.16
CA ILE A 91 11.09 -1.64 6.84
C ILE A 91 10.06 -1.15 5.82
N MET A 92 10.49 -0.65 4.67
CA MET A 92 9.59 -0.07 3.67
C MET A 92 8.62 -1.08 3.08
N LEU A 93 9.08 -2.29 2.75
CA LEU A 93 8.23 -3.33 2.14
C LEU A 93 7.37 -4.04 3.20
N LEU A 94 8.02 -4.59 4.23
CA LEU A 94 7.40 -5.57 5.11
C LEU A 94 6.80 -4.96 6.38
N LEU A 95 7.31 -3.80 6.84
CA LEU A 95 6.85 -3.14 8.06
C LEU A 95 6.03 -1.86 7.82
N PHE A 96 6.14 -1.27 6.63
CA PHE A 96 5.35 -0.12 6.19
C PHE A 96 4.28 -0.54 5.17
N ALA A 97 4.66 -0.97 3.97
CA ALA A 97 3.73 -1.14 2.86
C ALA A 97 2.70 -2.26 3.11
N THR A 98 3.15 -3.47 3.45
CA THR A 98 2.26 -4.60 3.74
C THR A 98 1.30 -4.30 4.91
N PRO A 99 1.75 -3.78 6.07
CA PRO A 99 0.84 -3.44 7.17
C PRO A 99 -0.11 -2.28 6.86
N LEU A 100 0.31 -1.33 5.99
CA LEU A 100 -0.54 -0.23 5.55
C LEU A 100 -1.76 -0.73 4.76
N VAL A 101 -1.62 -1.82 3.99
CA VAL A 101 -2.75 -2.53 3.35
C VAL A 101 -3.78 -2.93 4.38
N PHE A 102 -3.35 -3.57 5.48
CA PHE A 102 -4.25 -3.96 6.56
C PHE A 102 -4.77 -2.77 7.36
N GLY A 103 -4.05 -1.65 7.43
CA GLY A 103 -4.56 -0.40 8.02
C GLY A 103 -5.81 0.11 7.29
N PHE A 104 -5.72 0.27 5.97
CA PHE A 104 -6.88 0.64 5.15
C PHE A 104 -7.93 -0.48 5.12
N GLY A 105 -7.52 -1.74 4.99
CA GLY A 105 -8.41 -2.90 4.94
C GLY A 105 -9.30 -3.01 6.18
N ASN A 106 -8.69 -2.97 7.38
CA ASN A 106 -9.41 -3.05 8.64
C ASN A 106 -10.39 -1.90 8.85
N TYR A 107 -10.00 -0.69 8.45
CA TYR A 107 -10.88 0.46 8.61
C TYR A 107 -12.02 0.47 7.59
N LEU A 108 -11.71 0.22 6.32
CA LEU A 108 -12.62 0.49 5.21
C LEU A 108 -13.41 -0.72 4.75
N VAL A 109 -12.87 -1.94 4.76
CA VAL A 109 -13.57 -3.10 4.20
C VAL A 109 -14.90 -3.37 4.91
N PRO A 110 -14.96 -3.44 6.26
CA PRO A 110 -16.24 -3.63 6.94
C PRO A 110 -17.26 -2.53 6.61
N LEU A 111 -16.81 -1.28 6.50
CA LEU A 111 -17.66 -0.15 6.09
C LEU A 111 -18.16 -0.31 4.64
N GLN A 112 -17.26 -0.62 3.71
CA GLN A 112 -17.54 -0.77 2.29
C GLN A 112 -18.51 -1.91 1.99
N ILE A 113 -18.53 -2.96 2.83
CA ILE A 113 -19.43 -4.10 2.66
C ILE A 113 -20.69 -4.05 3.52
N GLY A 114 -20.83 -3.04 4.38
CA GLY A 114 -21.97 -2.91 5.30
C GLY A 114 -21.94 -3.90 6.47
N ALA A 115 -20.76 -4.38 6.86
CA ALA A 115 -20.57 -5.27 8.01
C ALA A 115 -20.44 -4.45 9.31
N ALA A 116 -20.86 -5.05 10.43
CA ALA A 116 -20.74 -4.42 11.76
C ALA A 116 -19.30 -4.42 12.29
N ASP A 117 -18.52 -5.45 11.95
CA ASP A 117 -17.11 -5.63 12.30
C ASP A 117 -16.50 -6.69 11.35
N VAL A 118 -15.23 -7.06 11.54
CA VAL A 118 -14.57 -8.20 10.87
C VAL A 118 -15.04 -9.55 11.43
N ALA A 119 -14.82 -10.64 10.67
CA ALA A 119 -15.26 -11.99 11.03
C ALA A 119 -14.65 -12.53 12.33
N PHE A 120 -13.37 -12.25 12.58
CA PHE A 120 -12.65 -12.68 13.78
C PHE A 120 -12.00 -11.49 14.51
N PRO A 121 -12.75 -10.70 15.28
CA PRO A 121 -12.25 -9.45 15.88
C PRO A 121 -11.03 -9.61 16.79
N ARG A 122 -10.93 -10.73 17.54
CA ARG A 122 -9.78 -11.00 18.41
C ARG A 122 -8.55 -11.47 17.65
N LEU A 123 -8.73 -12.29 16.61
CA LEU A 123 -7.62 -12.67 15.72
C LEU A 123 -7.09 -11.44 14.98
N ASN A 124 -7.94 -10.48 14.67
CA ASN A 124 -7.54 -9.20 14.11
C ASN A 124 -6.61 -8.41 15.04
N ALA A 125 -6.94 -8.35 16.32
CA ALA A 125 -6.08 -7.72 17.32
C ALA A 125 -4.75 -8.47 17.47
N LEU A 126 -4.79 -9.81 17.51
CA LEU A 126 -3.58 -10.64 17.57
C LEU A 126 -2.66 -10.41 16.35
N ALA A 127 -3.22 -10.34 15.15
CA ALA A 127 -2.48 -10.06 13.92
C ALA A 127 -1.70 -8.73 14.01
N TYR A 128 -2.32 -7.69 14.57
CA TYR A 128 -1.66 -6.40 14.80
C TYR A 128 -0.52 -6.51 15.82
N TRP A 129 -0.75 -7.19 16.94
CA TRP A 129 0.28 -7.30 17.97
C TRP A 129 1.48 -8.12 17.51
N LEU A 130 1.27 -9.20 16.75
CA LEU A 130 2.35 -9.96 16.11
C LEU A 130 3.14 -9.11 15.10
N TYR A 131 2.45 -8.30 14.30
CA TYR A 131 3.11 -7.33 13.42
C TYR A 131 4.00 -6.35 14.21
N LEU A 132 3.45 -5.71 15.24
CA LEU A 132 4.20 -4.72 16.01
C LEU A 132 5.41 -5.36 16.71
N THR A 133 5.22 -6.50 17.39
CA THR A 133 6.33 -7.16 18.10
C THR A 133 7.37 -7.70 17.13
N GLY A 134 6.96 -8.32 16.02
CA GLY A 134 7.87 -8.75 14.97
C GLY A 134 8.69 -7.61 14.38
N GLY A 135 8.04 -6.48 14.06
CA GLY A 135 8.71 -5.29 13.57
C GLY A 135 9.69 -4.67 14.59
N LEU A 136 9.32 -4.63 15.87
CA LEU A 136 10.21 -4.19 16.94
C LEU A 136 11.42 -5.12 17.12
N VAL A 137 11.23 -6.44 17.01
CA VAL A 137 12.32 -7.42 17.03
C VAL A 137 13.28 -7.18 15.86
N THR A 138 12.76 -7.00 14.64
CA THR A 138 13.56 -6.72 13.45
C THR A 138 14.39 -5.44 13.62
N ILE A 139 13.79 -4.33 14.08
CA ILE A 139 14.53 -3.06 14.31
C ILE A 139 15.46 -3.16 15.52
N GLY A 140 15.17 -4.04 16.47
CA GLY A 140 16.03 -4.35 17.62
C GLY A 140 17.45 -4.76 17.22
N GLY A 141 17.67 -5.21 15.97
CA GLY A 141 19.00 -5.44 15.41
C GLY A 141 19.95 -4.26 15.58
N PHE A 142 19.49 -3.00 15.43
CA PHE A 142 20.34 -1.82 15.62
C PHE A 142 20.86 -1.65 17.06
N ALA A 143 20.16 -2.22 18.05
CA ALA A 143 20.61 -2.21 19.44
C ALA A 143 21.60 -3.34 19.76
N SER A 144 21.89 -4.22 18.79
CA SER A 144 22.84 -5.31 18.97
C SER A 144 24.30 -4.84 18.83
N PRO A 145 25.28 -5.49 19.49
CA PRO A 145 26.68 -5.07 19.43
C PRO A 145 27.28 -5.04 18.01
N GLY A 146 26.81 -5.91 17.12
CA GLY A 146 27.23 -5.96 15.72
C GLY A 146 26.33 -5.14 14.78
N GLY A 147 25.29 -4.50 15.30
CA GLY A 147 24.28 -3.79 14.52
C GLY A 147 23.26 -4.72 13.85
N ALA A 148 22.50 -4.17 12.90
CA ALA A 148 21.42 -4.87 12.21
C ALA A 148 21.94 -5.83 11.12
N ALA A 149 21.03 -6.49 10.40
CA ALA A 149 21.38 -7.31 9.23
C ALA A 149 21.99 -6.44 8.10
N ASP A 150 23.01 -6.94 7.42
CA ASP A 150 23.84 -6.20 6.43
C ASP A 150 23.89 -6.85 5.03
N PHE A 151 23.17 -7.94 4.81
CA PHE A 151 23.18 -8.73 3.56
C PHE A 151 22.19 -8.23 2.47
N GLY A 152 21.39 -7.21 2.76
CA GLY A 152 20.31 -6.67 1.91
C GLY A 152 18.94 -7.31 2.13
N TRP A 153 17.84 -6.61 1.84
CA TRP A 153 16.49 -7.08 2.20
C TRP A 153 16.05 -8.42 1.58
N PHE A 154 16.72 -8.89 0.52
CA PHE A 154 16.49 -10.21 -0.07
C PHE A 154 17.39 -11.34 0.45
N ALA A 155 18.34 -11.00 1.32
CA ALA A 155 19.09 -11.93 2.16
C ALA A 155 19.65 -13.16 1.43
N TYR A 156 20.36 -12.99 0.32
CA TYR A 156 20.84 -14.15 -0.44
C TYR A 156 21.80 -15.03 0.36
N ALA A 157 21.58 -16.34 0.30
CA ALA A 157 22.61 -17.32 0.63
C ALA A 157 23.74 -17.29 -0.43
N PRO A 158 25.01 -17.49 -0.04
CA PRO A 158 25.47 -17.84 1.30
C PRO A 158 25.72 -16.63 2.22
N LEU A 159 25.51 -15.38 1.77
CA LEU A 159 25.86 -14.18 2.55
C LEU A 159 25.08 -14.10 3.87
N ASN A 160 23.84 -14.57 3.90
CA ASN A 160 22.98 -14.63 5.09
C ASN A 160 23.35 -15.72 6.12
N SER A 161 24.38 -16.54 5.86
CA SER A 161 24.76 -17.66 6.75
C SER A 161 25.41 -17.18 8.04
N GLN A 162 25.50 -18.06 9.04
CA GLN A 162 26.22 -17.77 10.29
C GLN A 162 27.72 -17.54 10.07
N ALA A 163 28.30 -18.11 9.00
CA ALA A 163 29.71 -17.91 8.66
C ALA A 163 29.99 -16.52 8.07
N ASN A 164 29.08 -16.01 7.23
CA ASN A 164 29.27 -14.74 6.52
C ASN A 164 28.62 -13.54 7.24
N SER A 165 27.52 -13.76 7.95
CA SER A 165 26.79 -12.76 8.75
C SER A 165 26.59 -13.27 10.18
N PRO A 166 27.64 -13.36 11.01
CA PRO A 166 27.58 -14.01 12.32
C PRO A 166 26.81 -13.23 13.39
N GLY A 167 26.53 -11.95 13.15
CA GLY A 167 25.87 -11.06 14.11
C GLY A 167 24.43 -11.45 14.41
N ILE A 168 24.00 -11.20 15.65
CA ILE A 168 22.62 -11.48 16.11
C ILE A 168 21.56 -10.65 15.37
N GLY A 169 21.95 -9.52 14.76
CA GLY A 169 21.05 -8.70 13.95
C GLY A 169 20.39 -9.47 12.80
N ALA A 170 21.10 -10.43 12.20
CA ALA A 170 20.57 -11.32 11.18
C ALA A 170 19.48 -12.26 11.73
N ASP A 171 19.68 -12.81 12.94
CA ASP A 171 18.69 -13.70 13.59
C ASP A 171 17.43 -12.92 14.00
N LEU A 172 17.61 -11.71 14.55
CA LEU A 172 16.50 -10.82 14.90
C LEU A 172 15.71 -10.38 13.66
N TRP A 173 16.40 -10.13 12.55
CA TRP A 173 15.75 -9.87 11.27
C TRP A 173 14.90 -11.07 10.83
N THR A 174 15.47 -12.27 10.82
CA THR A 174 14.79 -13.51 10.41
C THR A 174 13.56 -13.79 11.28
N MET A 175 13.73 -13.86 12.60
CA MET A 175 12.64 -14.20 13.52
C MET A 175 11.60 -13.09 13.65
N GLY A 176 12.00 -11.81 13.59
CA GLY A 176 11.06 -10.70 13.58
C GLY A 176 10.13 -10.74 12.36
N LEU A 177 10.66 -11.08 11.19
CA LEU A 177 9.86 -11.24 9.97
C LEU A 177 8.97 -12.49 10.01
N VAL A 178 9.40 -13.60 10.62
CA VAL A 178 8.54 -14.77 10.87
C VAL A 178 7.32 -14.37 11.71
N VAL A 179 7.54 -13.69 12.84
CA VAL A 179 6.46 -13.28 13.75
C VAL A 179 5.48 -12.31 13.05
N SER A 180 6.01 -11.30 12.35
CA SER A 180 5.20 -10.36 11.58
C SER A 180 4.44 -11.03 10.42
N GLY A 181 5.09 -12.00 9.75
CA GLY A 181 4.51 -12.78 8.66
C GLY A 181 3.33 -13.63 9.10
N VAL A 182 3.42 -14.29 10.27
CA VAL A 182 2.28 -15.02 10.88
C VAL A 182 1.10 -14.08 11.14
N GLY A 183 1.36 -12.88 11.67
CA GLY A 183 0.31 -11.86 11.84
C GLY A 183 -0.36 -11.49 10.52
N THR A 184 0.42 -11.32 9.46
CA THR A 184 -0.08 -11.01 8.10
C THR A 184 -0.98 -12.12 7.55
N VAL A 185 -0.59 -13.39 7.71
CA VAL A 185 -1.42 -14.55 7.29
C VAL A 185 -2.74 -14.60 8.04
N ILE A 186 -2.74 -14.40 9.36
CA ILE A 186 -3.96 -14.34 10.18
C ILE A 186 -4.88 -13.21 9.71
N GLY A 187 -4.32 -12.03 9.44
CA GLY A 187 -5.05 -10.88 8.90
C GLY A 187 -5.71 -11.21 7.56
N ALA A 188 -5.00 -11.89 6.66
CA ALA A 188 -5.51 -12.29 5.35
C ALA A 188 -6.70 -13.25 5.45
N VAL A 189 -6.61 -14.28 6.29
CA VAL A 189 -7.74 -15.19 6.57
C VAL A 189 -8.96 -14.39 7.02
N ASN A 190 -8.77 -13.48 7.96
CA ASN A 190 -9.86 -12.68 8.50
C ASN A 190 -10.51 -11.77 7.46
N MET A 191 -9.73 -11.11 6.59
CA MET A 191 -10.26 -10.25 5.52
C MET A 191 -11.07 -11.06 4.49
N ILE A 192 -10.58 -12.23 4.08
CA ILE A 192 -11.30 -13.11 3.15
C ILE A 192 -12.63 -13.54 3.77
N THR A 193 -12.61 -14.08 4.99
CA THR A 193 -13.83 -14.53 5.67
C THR A 193 -14.82 -13.39 5.82
N THR A 194 -14.36 -12.21 6.26
CA THR A 194 -15.20 -11.00 6.40
C THR A 194 -15.94 -10.67 5.11
N VAL A 195 -15.24 -10.60 3.99
CA VAL A 195 -15.87 -10.24 2.71
C VAL A 195 -16.76 -11.34 2.17
N VAL A 196 -16.40 -12.61 2.36
CA VAL A 196 -17.19 -13.73 1.83
C VAL A 196 -18.52 -13.88 2.60
N THR A 197 -18.51 -13.72 3.92
CA THR A 197 -19.63 -14.11 4.79
C THR A 197 -20.43 -12.97 5.41
N LEU A 198 -19.88 -11.75 5.51
CA LEU A 198 -20.50 -10.65 6.29
C LEU A 198 -21.03 -9.48 5.46
N ARG A 199 -21.14 -9.62 4.13
CA ARG A 199 -21.70 -8.57 3.27
C ARG A 199 -23.15 -8.26 3.59
N ALA A 200 -23.50 -6.97 3.50
CA ALA A 200 -24.87 -6.51 3.61
C ALA A 200 -25.79 -7.12 2.55
N PRO A 201 -27.08 -7.36 2.88
CA PRO A 201 -28.06 -7.84 1.92
C PRO A 201 -28.14 -6.97 0.66
N GLY A 202 -28.09 -7.59 -0.52
CA GLY A 202 -28.08 -6.92 -1.82
C GLY A 202 -26.68 -6.60 -2.38
N MET A 203 -25.63 -6.71 -1.56
CA MET A 203 -24.24 -6.63 -2.00
C MET A 203 -23.73 -7.99 -2.50
N THR A 204 -23.85 -8.20 -3.81
CA THR A 204 -23.23 -9.35 -4.48
C THR A 204 -21.72 -9.12 -4.68
N MET A 205 -20.95 -10.17 -5.01
CA MET A 205 -19.53 -10.05 -5.37
C MET A 205 -19.30 -8.92 -6.39
N PHE A 206 -20.10 -8.88 -7.46
CA PHE A 206 -19.99 -7.88 -8.53
C PHE A 206 -20.67 -6.54 -8.24
N ARG A 207 -21.01 -6.25 -6.98
CA ARG A 207 -21.47 -4.94 -6.51
C ARG A 207 -20.56 -4.31 -5.44
N MET A 208 -19.47 -4.99 -5.06
CA MET A 208 -18.52 -4.48 -4.09
C MET A 208 -17.64 -3.36 -4.68
N PRO A 209 -17.16 -2.41 -3.85
CA PRO A 209 -16.15 -1.45 -4.29
C PRO A 209 -14.86 -2.14 -4.77
N ILE A 210 -14.09 -1.49 -5.65
CA ILE A 210 -12.87 -2.06 -6.22
C ILE A 210 -11.77 -2.18 -5.16
N LEU A 211 -11.72 -1.27 -4.19
CA LEU A 211 -10.82 -1.41 -3.05
C LEU A 211 -11.05 -2.73 -2.30
N THR A 212 -12.31 -3.06 -2.00
CA THR A 212 -12.66 -4.32 -1.33
C THR A 212 -12.26 -5.54 -2.17
N TRP A 213 -12.51 -5.52 -3.49
CA TRP A 213 -12.03 -6.58 -4.39
C TRP A 213 -10.52 -6.76 -4.32
N ASN A 214 -9.77 -5.66 -4.38
CA ASN A 214 -8.32 -5.71 -4.36
C ASN A 214 -7.80 -6.21 -3.01
N ILE A 215 -8.45 -5.88 -1.89
CA ILE A 215 -8.10 -6.44 -0.57
C ILE A 215 -8.33 -7.95 -0.53
N VAL A 216 -9.43 -8.47 -1.07
CA VAL A 216 -9.68 -9.93 -1.12
C VAL A 216 -8.61 -10.64 -1.94
N ILE A 217 -8.31 -10.14 -3.14
CA ILE A 217 -7.29 -10.74 -4.00
C ILE A 217 -5.90 -10.66 -3.36
N THR A 218 -5.59 -9.53 -2.71
CA THR A 218 -4.36 -9.35 -1.93
C THR A 218 -4.27 -10.37 -0.79
N ALA A 219 -5.35 -10.57 -0.05
CA ALA A 219 -5.39 -11.55 1.02
C ALA A 219 -5.19 -12.99 0.49
N LEU A 220 -5.74 -13.33 -0.68
CA LEU A 220 -5.48 -14.63 -1.32
C LEU A 220 -4.00 -14.79 -1.70
N LEU A 221 -3.37 -13.76 -2.27
CA LEU A 221 -1.93 -13.77 -2.55
C LEU A 221 -1.10 -13.94 -1.28
N ILE A 222 -1.47 -13.27 -0.18
CA ILE A 222 -0.79 -13.41 1.11
C ILE A 222 -0.82 -14.87 1.57
N LEU A 223 -1.97 -15.55 1.50
CA LEU A 223 -2.08 -16.96 1.89
C LEU A 223 -1.21 -17.90 1.03
N MET A 224 -0.92 -17.54 -0.21
CA MET A 224 -0.07 -18.34 -1.10
C MET A 224 1.42 -18.02 -0.94
N ALA A 225 1.78 -16.76 -0.67
CA ALA A 225 3.16 -16.28 -0.71
C ALA A 225 3.85 -16.25 0.67
N PHE A 226 3.19 -15.74 1.70
CA PHE A 226 3.81 -15.54 3.03
C PHE A 226 4.21 -16.83 3.74
N PRO A 227 3.47 -17.95 3.63
CA PRO A 227 3.91 -19.22 4.19
C PRO A 227 5.24 -19.70 3.60
N VAL A 228 5.51 -19.42 2.31
CA VAL A 228 6.79 -19.77 1.66
C VAL A 228 7.94 -18.96 2.27
N LEU A 229 7.76 -17.65 2.49
CA LEU A 229 8.75 -16.84 3.20
C LEU A 229 8.99 -17.37 4.61
N THR A 230 7.93 -17.66 5.35
CA THR A 230 8.02 -18.17 6.73
C THR A 230 8.82 -19.46 6.77
N ALA A 231 8.54 -20.40 5.87
CA ALA A 231 9.28 -21.65 5.75
C ALA A 231 10.75 -21.41 5.40
N ALA A 232 11.03 -20.50 4.45
CA ALA A 232 12.41 -20.18 4.06
C ALA A 232 13.22 -19.54 5.20
N LEU A 233 12.61 -18.62 5.95
CA LEU A 233 13.23 -17.97 7.11
C LEU A 233 13.46 -18.94 8.26
N LEU A 234 12.51 -19.85 8.54
CA LEU A 234 12.70 -20.88 9.58
C LEU A 234 13.79 -21.88 9.20
N ALA A 235 13.90 -22.26 7.92
CA ALA A 235 15.01 -23.06 7.43
C ALA A 235 16.35 -22.32 7.55
N LEU A 236 16.38 -21.01 7.26
CA LEU A 236 17.58 -20.19 7.43
C LEU A 236 18.00 -20.12 8.90
N GLU A 237 17.06 -19.92 9.82
CA GLU A 237 17.38 -19.91 11.25
C GLU A 237 17.88 -21.27 11.72
N ALA A 238 17.33 -22.37 11.18
CA ALA A 238 17.83 -23.72 11.46
C ALA A 238 19.27 -23.91 10.94
N ASP A 239 19.60 -23.42 9.74
CA ASP A 239 20.98 -23.45 9.23
C ASP A 239 21.92 -22.63 10.11
N ARG A 240 21.46 -21.45 10.56
CA ARG A 240 22.28 -20.54 11.37
C ARG A 240 22.49 -21.02 12.81
N LYS A 241 21.51 -21.68 13.43
CA LYS A 241 21.52 -22.00 14.87
C LYS A 241 21.52 -23.47 15.22
N LEU A 242 20.96 -24.32 14.36
CA LEU A 242 20.77 -25.74 14.64
C LEU A 242 21.71 -26.64 13.84
N GLY A 243 22.57 -26.06 12.99
CA GLY A 243 23.47 -26.82 12.13
C GLY A 243 22.75 -27.58 11.02
N ALA A 244 21.61 -27.09 10.57
CA ALA A 244 21.02 -27.57 9.33
C ALA A 244 21.86 -27.09 8.12
N HIS A 245 21.63 -27.72 6.97
CA HIS A 245 22.41 -27.53 5.75
C HIS A 245 21.50 -27.25 4.53
N VAL A 246 20.36 -26.58 4.73
CA VAL A 246 19.36 -26.40 3.66
C VAL A 246 19.87 -25.46 2.57
N TYR A 247 20.55 -24.38 2.95
CA TYR A 247 21.03 -23.33 2.05
C TYR A 247 22.54 -23.36 1.80
N ASP A 248 23.19 -24.48 2.11
CA ASP A 248 24.60 -24.71 1.83
C ASP A 248 24.89 -24.63 0.32
N ALA A 249 26.03 -24.00 -0.01
CA ALA A 249 26.44 -23.79 -1.40
C ALA A 249 26.62 -25.11 -2.16
N ASP A 250 27.21 -26.12 -1.51
CA ASP A 250 27.49 -27.43 -2.10
C ASP A 250 26.21 -28.25 -2.40
N LEU A 251 25.08 -27.86 -1.81
CA LEU A 251 23.78 -28.50 -2.01
C LEU A 251 22.85 -27.70 -2.95
N GLY A 252 23.36 -26.65 -3.59
CA GLY A 252 22.57 -25.77 -4.46
C GLY A 252 21.71 -24.75 -3.70
N GLY A 253 21.97 -24.58 -2.40
CA GLY A 253 21.25 -23.71 -1.48
C GLY A 253 21.08 -22.25 -1.93
N PRO A 254 22.10 -21.58 -2.51
CA PRO A 254 21.97 -20.21 -3.02
C PRO A 254 20.86 -20.04 -4.06
N ILE A 255 20.72 -20.98 -4.99
CA ILE A 255 19.66 -20.93 -6.02
C ILE A 255 18.31 -21.34 -5.42
N LEU A 256 18.29 -22.32 -4.52
CA LEU A 256 17.09 -22.69 -3.76
C LEU A 256 16.51 -21.48 -3.00
N TRP A 257 17.37 -20.74 -2.28
CA TRP A 257 16.98 -19.51 -1.58
C TRP A 257 16.34 -18.51 -2.55
N GLN A 258 16.99 -18.24 -3.69
CA GLN A 258 16.47 -17.27 -4.66
C GLN A 258 15.10 -17.67 -5.20
N HIS A 259 14.87 -18.94 -5.54
CA HIS A 259 13.56 -19.39 -5.98
C HIS A 259 12.50 -19.22 -4.88
N LEU A 260 12.78 -19.64 -3.64
CA LEU A 260 11.83 -19.53 -2.53
C LEU A 260 11.54 -18.07 -2.17
N PHE A 261 12.59 -17.26 -2.04
CA PHE A 261 12.48 -15.85 -1.70
C PHE A 261 11.71 -15.08 -2.76
N TRP A 262 12.03 -15.27 -4.04
CA TRP A 262 11.33 -14.53 -5.11
C TRP A 262 9.93 -15.07 -5.39
N PHE A 263 9.67 -16.37 -5.18
CA PHE A 263 8.32 -16.91 -5.23
C PHE A 263 7.40 -16.23 -4.20
N PHE A 264 7.95 -15.82 -3.05
CA PHE A 264 7.29 -14.89 -2.14
C PHE A 264 7.32 -13.44 -2.66
N GLY A 265 8.52 -12.95 -3.00
CA GLY A 265 8.82 -11.52 -3.16
C GLY A 265 8.13 -10.88 -4.35
N HIS A 266 7.94 -11.61 -5.45
CA HIS A 266 7.23 -11.05 -6.59
C HIS A 266 5.70 -10.93 -6.37
N PRO A 267 5.01 -11.95 -5.85
CA PRO A 267 3.63 -11.76 -5.36
C PRO A 267 3.51 -10.67 -4.28
N GLU A 268 4.52 -10.52 -3.41
CA GLU A 268 4.54 -9.44 -2.40
C GLU A 268 4.40 -8.06 -3.04
N VAL A 269 5.13 -7.79 -4.14
CA VAL A 269 5.03 -6.45 -4.76
C VAL A 269 3.62 -6.15 -5.28
N TYR A 270 2.84 -7.17 -5.62
CA TYR A 270 1.42 -7.01 -5.98
C TYR A 270 0.49 -6.98 -4.78
N ILE A 271 0.82 -7.69 -3.68
CA ILE A 271 0.14 -7.55 -2.39
C ILE A 271 0.17 -6.09 -1.93
N VAL A 272 1.30 -5.40 -2.14
CA VAL A 272 1.44 -3.97 -1.81
C VAL A 272 1.03 -3.03 -2.93
N ALA A 273 0.70 -3.48 -4.14
CA ALA A 273 0.24 -2.60 -5.23
C ALA A 273 -1.29 -2.59 -5.41
N LEU A 274 -1.93 -3.77 -5.39
CA LEU A 274 -3.35 -3.93 -5.70
C LEU A 274 -4.27 -3.11 -4.78
N PRO A 275 -4.10 -3.09 -3.44
CA PRO A 275 -4.96 -2.31 -2.57
C PRO A 275 -4.93 -0.81 -2.89
N PHE A 276 -3.75 -0.29 -3.22
CA PHE A 276 -3.55 1.12 -3.55
C PHE A 276 -4.10 1.49 -4.92
N PHE A 277 -4.07 0.57 -5.89
CA PHE A 277 -4.89 0.68 -7.09
C PHE A 277 -6.38 0.78 -6.76
N GLY A 278 -6.82 0.08 -5.71
CA GLY A 278 -8.18 0.16 -5.19
C GLY A 278 -8.48 1.56 -4.67
N ILE A 279 -7.57 2.11 -3.85
CA ILE A 279 -7.69 3.47 -3.31
C ILE A 279 -7.86 4.51 -4.41
N VAL A 280 -6.99 4.48 -5.42
CA VAL A 280 -7.09 5.38 -6.58
C VAL A 280 -8.42 5.20 -7.30
N THR A 281 -8.90 3.95 -7.42
CA THR A 281 -10.20 3.65 -8.05
C THR A 281 -11.40 4.15 -7.26
N GLU A 282 -11.29 4.32 -5.94
CA GLU A 282 -12.34 4.95 -5.12
C GLU A 282 -12.30 6.48 -5.24
N ILE A 283 -11.12 7.09 -5.36
CA ILE A 283 -10.93 8.55 -5.41
C ILE A 283 -11.37 9.13 -6.76
N LEU A 284 -10.87 8.57 -7.88
CA LEU A 284 -11.10 9.08 -9.22
C LEU A 284 -12.58 9.34 -9.58
N PRO A 285 -13.52 8.41 -9.36
CA PRO A 285 -14.92 8.62 -9.73
C PRO A 285 -15.60 9.74 -8.93
N VAL A 286 -15.21 9.95 -7.67
CA VAL A 286 -15.78 11.01 -6.81
C VAL A 286 -15.39 12.39 -7.34
N PHE A 287 -14.10 12.61 -7.59
CA PHE A 287 -13.62 13.92 -8.05
C PHE A 287 -13.83 14.17 -9.55
N SER A 288 -14.14 13.12 -10.31
CA SER A 288 -14.55 13.23 -11.73
C SER A 288 -16.06 13.30 -11.92
N ARG A 289 -16.84 12.99 -10.87
CA ARG A 289 -18.32 12.89 -10.89
C ARG A 289 -18.84 11.91 -11.93
N ARG A 290 -18.14 10.78 -12.08
CA ARG A 290 -18.41 9.76 -13.11
C ARG A 290 -18.32 8.37 -12.49
N PRO A 291 -19.09 7.38 -13.00
CA PRO A 291 -18.87 6.00 -12.62
C PRO A 291 -17.48 5.53 -13.04
N VAL A 292 -16.96 4.54 -12.33
CA VAL A 292 -15.75 3.83 -12.75
C VAL A 292 -15.98 3.20 -14.12
N PHE A 293 -15.15 3.58 -15.09
CA PHE A 293 -15.22 3.05 -16.45
C PHE A 293 -14.73 1.60 -16.47
N GLY A 294 -15.57 0.68 -16.96
CA GLY A 294 -15.20 -0.73 -17.12
C GLY A 294 -14.99 -1.49 -15.81
N TYR A 295 -15.85 -1.28 -14.80
CA TYR A 295 -15.79 -1.96 -13.50
C TYR A 295 -15.50 -3.48 -13.57
N LYS A 296 -16.21 -4.23 -14.42
CA LYS A 296 -15.97 -5.69 -14.58
C LYS A 296 -14.59 -5.98 -15.18
N GLY A 297 -14.11 -5.14 -16.09
CA GLY A 297 -12.77 -5.21 -16.65
C GLY A 297 -11.69 -4.99 -15.60
N LEU A 298 -11.88 -4.04 -14.67
CA LEU A 298 -10.99 -3.85 -13.53
C LEU A 298 -10.93 -5.07 -12.61
N VAL A 299 -12.08 -5.68 -12.29
CA VAL A 299 -12.12 -6.92 -11.49
C VAL A 299 -11.36 -8.05 -12.20
N GLY A 300 -11.64 -8.26 -13.49
CA GLY A 300 -10.93 -9.26 -14.29
C GLY A 300 -9.42 -9.00 -14.37
N ALA A 301 -9.01 -7.75 -14.53
CA ALA A 301 -7.60 -7.36 -14.54
C ALA A 301 -6.92 -7.62 -13.20
N THR A 302 -7.56 -7.32 -12.07
CA THR A 302 -7.03 -7.65 -10.73
C THR A 302 -6.83 -9.16 -10.58
N ILE A 303 -7.79 -9.99 -10.99
CA ILE A 303 -7.65 -11.46 -10.94
C ILE A 303 -6.51 -11.94 -11.84
N ALA A 304 -6.41 -11.42 -13.07
CA ALA A 304 -5.35 -11.78 -14.01
C ALA A 304 -3.96 -11.43 -13.45
N ILE A 305 -3.78 -10.24 -12.86
CA ILE A 305 -2.53 -9.85 -12.21
C ILE A 305 -2.17 -10.83 -11.09
N ALA A 306 -3.14 -11.21 -10.24
CA ALA A 306 -2.88 -12.13 -9.14
C ALA A 306 -2.44 -13.51 -9.62
N VAL A 307 -3.14 -14.11 -10.59
CA VAL A 307 -2.77 -15.41 -11.15
C VAL A 307 -1.37 -15.35 -11.79
N LEU A 308 -1.12 -14.33 -12.60
CA LEU A 308 0.17 -14.19 -13.28
C LEU A 308 1.31 -13.89 -12.29
N SER A 309 1.05 -13.14 -11.21
CA SER A 309 2.07 -12.79 -10.20
C SER A 309 2.73 -14.01 -9.56
N MET A 310 1.98 -15.10 -9.40
CA MET A 310 2.51 -16.37 -8.87
C MET A 310 3.37 -17.13 -9.90
N GLY A 311 3.32 -16.76 -11.18
CA GLY A 311 4.01 -17.45 -12.29
C GLY A 311 5.26 -16.76 -12.82
N VAL A 312 5.63 -15.58 -12.33
CA VAL A 312 6.69 -14.73 -12.94
C VAL A 312 7.93 -14.51 -12.08
N TRP A 313 7.98 -15.06 -10.88
CA TRP A 313 8.93 -14.65 -9.85
C TRP A 313 10.40 -14.62 -10.27
N ALA A 314 10.81 -15.55 -11.13
CA ALA A 314 12.21 -15.73 -11.49
C ALA A 314 12.75 -14.68 -12.48
N HIS A 315 11.98 -13.64 -12.84
CA HIS A 315 12.56 -12.50 -13.55
C HIS A 315 13.58 -11.73 -12.73
N HIS A 316 13.55 -11.86 -11.39
CA HIS A 316 14.57 -11.28 -10.52
C HIS A 316 15.91 -12.03 -10.58
N MET A 317 15.97 -13.13 -11.34
CA MET A 317 17.07 -14.06 -11.40
C MET A 317 17.67 -14.17 -12.82
N PHE A 318 17.33 -13.27 -13.75
CA PHE A 318 17.78 -13.36 -15.14
C PHE A 318 19.30 -13.46 -15.27
N VAL A 319 20.04 -12.70 -14.47
CA VAL A 319 21.51 -12.70 -14.48
C VAL A 319 22.16 -13.92 -13.82
N THR A 320 21.39 -14.82 -13.19
CA THR A 320 21.95 -16.01 -12.54
C THR A 320 22.37 -17.09 -13.54
N GLY A 321 21.82 -17.08 -14.76
CA GLY A 321 21.99 -18.15 -15.73
C GLY A 321 21.29 -19.47 -15.36
N GLN A 322 20.46 -19.49 -14.31
CA GLN A 322 19.83 -20.71 -13.76
C GLN A 322 18.30 -20.73 -13.91
N VAL A 323 17.75 -19.98 -14.88
CA VAL A 323 16.29 -19.87 -15.08
C VAL A 323 15.89 -20.02 -16.54
N LEU A 324 14.65 -20.45 -16.77
CA LEU A 324 14.06 -20.54 -18.12
C LEU A 324 13.69 -19.14 -18.64
N LEU A 325 14.68 -18.42 -19.18
CA LEU A 325 14.55 -17.00 -19.56
C LEU A 325 13.32 -16.68 -20.43
N PRO A 326 13.01 -17.39 -21.54
CA PRO A 326 11.88 -17.02 -22.39
C PRO A 326 10.53 -17.13 -21.68
N PHE A 327 10.36 -18.10 -20.79
CA PHE A 327 9.13 -18.30 -20.04
C PHE A 327 8.88 -17.14 -19.07
N PHE A 328 9.87 -16.83 -18.23
CA PHE A 328 9.73 -15.76 -17.23
C PHE A 328 9.71 -14.37 -17.87
N SER A 329 10.44 -14.15 -18.98
CA SER A 329 10.33 -12.90 -19.75
C SER A 329 8.92 -12.73 -20.34
N PHE A 330 8.40 -13.75 -21.02
CA PHE A 330 7.07 -13.68 -21.66
C PHE A 330 5.96 -13.40 -20.64
N LEU A 331 5.93 -14.14 -19.53
CA LEU A 331 4.92 -13.92 -18.50
C LEU A 331 5.08 -12.55 -17.82
N SER A 332 6.30 -12.03 -17.67
CA SER A 332 6.53 -10.69 -17.13
C SER A 332 5.96 -9.60 -18.04
N TYR A 333 6.12 -9.72 -19.36
CA TYR A 333 5.43 -8.85 -20.31
C TYR A 333 3.92 -8.99 -20.23
N LEU A 334 3.42 -10.21 -20.06
CA LEU A 334 1.99 -10.49 -20.02
C LEU A 334 1.30 -9.79 -18.84
N ILE A 335 1.98 -9.59 -17.69
CA ILE A 335 1.41 -8.83 -16.55
C ILE A 335 1.25 -7.33 -16.84
N ALA A 336 2.06 -6.77 -17.73
CA ALA A 336 1.90 -5.37 -18.13
C ALA A 336 0.55 -5.13 -18.80
N VAL A 337 -0.05 -6.15 -19.45
CA VAL A 337 -1.34 -6.05 -20.16
C VAL A 337 -2.51 -5.75 -19.21
N PRO A 338 -2.85 -6.59 -18.20
CA PRO A 338 -3.94 -6.27 -17.28
C PRO A 338 -3.67 -4.99 -16.47
N THR A 339 -2.41 -4.68 -16.16
CA THR A 339 -2.07 -3.39 -15.53
C THR A 339 -2.38 -2.22 -16.46
N GLY A 340 -2.06 -2.34 -17.76
CA GLY A 340 -2.42 -1.37 -18.79
C GLY A 340 -3.94 -1.20 -18.95
N ILE A 341 -4.71 -2.29 -18.89
CA ILE A 341 -6.19 -2.22 -18.87
C ILE A 341 -6.65 -1.32 -17.71
N LYS A 342 -6.10 -1.50 -16.50
CA LYS A 342 -6.44 -0.66 -15.35
C LYS A 342 -6.11 0.82 -15.58
N PHE A 343 -4.99 1.13 -16.22
CA PHE A 343 -4.65 2.50 -16.62
C PHE A 343 -5.68 3.12 -17.55
N PHE A 344 -6.07 2.40 -18.61
CA PHE A 344 -7.11 2.88 -19.52
C PHE A 344 -8.47 3.03 -18.83
N ASN A 345 -8.79 2.17 -17.86
CA ASN A 345 -9.99 2.32 -17.04
C ASN A 345 -9.97 3.58 -16.18
N TRP A 346 -8.83 3.94 -15.58
CA TRP A 346 -8.68 5.18 -14.81
C TRP A 346 -8.81 6.42 -15.71
N ILE A 347 -8.14 6.42 -16.86
CA ILE A 347 -8.27 7.50 -17.85
C ILE A 347 -9.73 7.62 -18.31
N GLY A 348 -10.37 6.51 -18.65
CA GLY A 348 -11.78 6.47 -19.06
C GLY A 348 -12.75 6.92 -17.98
N THR A 349 -12.42 6.73 -16.69
CA THR A 349 -13.22 7.23 -15.55
C THR A 349 -13.16 8.76 -15.45
N MET A 350 -11.99 9.35 -15.71
CA MET A 350 -11.80 10.81 -15.73
C MET A 350 -12.33 11.47 -17.01
N TRP A 351 -12.32 10.73 -18.13
CA TRP A 351 -12.71 11.23 -19.44
C TRP A 351 -14.16 11.75 -19.45
N ARG A 352 -14.34 12.97 -19.95
CA ARG A 352 -15.61 13.72 -19.94
C ARG A 352 -16.21 13.91 -18.53
N GLY A 353 -15.41 13.77 -17.48
CA GLY A 353 -15.78 14.14 -16.11
C GLY A 353 -15.58 15.62 -15.82
N GLN A 354 -16.23 16.12 -14.77
CA GLN A 354 -16.00 17.46 -14.24
C GLN A 354 -14.98 17.38 -13.11
N ILE A 355 -13.69 17.45 -13.45
CA ILE A 355 -12.60 17.17 -12.52
C ILE A 355 -12.39 18.32 -11.55
N THR A 356 -12.35 18.01 -10.25
CA THR A 356 -11.93 18.95 -9.20
C THR A 356 -10.59 18.52 -8.61
N PHE A 357 -9.58 19.40 -8.68
CA PHE A 357 -8.22 19.14 -8.18
C PHE A 357 -8.11 19.40 -6.66
N ALA A 358 -8.95 18.72 -5.88
CA ALA A 358 -8.77 18.60 -4.45
C ALA A 358 -7.54 17.73 -4.14
N THR A 359 -7.02 17.82 -2.91
CA THR A 359 -5.78 17.13 -2.53
C THR A 359 -5.80 15.62 -2.83
N PRO A 360 -6.83 14.82 -2.49
CA PRO A 360 -6.86 13.39 -2.84
C PRO A 360 -6.75 13.12 -4.35
N MET A 361 -7.37 13.97 -5.16
CA MET A 361 -7.33 13.86 -6.62
C MET A 361 -5.93 14.16 -7.16
N LEU A 362 -5.24 15.18 -6.63
CA LEU A 362 -3.85 15.48 -7.00
C LEU A 362 -2.91 14.30 -6.71
N TRP A 363 -3.04 13.68 -5.55
CA TRP A 363 -2.27 12.47 -5.20
C TRP A 363 -2.54 11.31 -6.16
N SER A 364 -3.80 11.11 -6.55
CA SER A 364 -4.19 10.08 -7.53
C SER A 364 -3.61 10.35 -8.92
N LEU A 365 -3.55 11.62 -9.33
CA LEU A 365 -2.90 12.01 -10.58
C LEU A 365 -1.38 11.86 -10.51
N GLY A 366 -0.76 12.21 -9.38
CA GLY A 366 0.65 11.97 -9.11
C GLY A 366 0.99 10.49 -9.23
N PHE A 367 0.18 9.62 -8.62
CA PHE A 367 0.24 8.17 -8.77
C PHE A 367 0.24 7.76 -10.24
N LEU A 368 -0.71 8.24 -11.05
CA LEU A 368 -0.81 7.87 -12.47
C LEU A 368 0.46 8.24 -13.25
N VAL A 369 1.03 9.43 -12.98
CA VAL A 369 2.26 9.87 -13.64
C VAL A 369 3.46 9.02 -13.20
N THR A 370 3.70 8.89 -11.89
CA THR A 370 4.86 8.16 -11.38
C THR A 370 4.79 6.68 -11.74
N PHE A 371 3.61 6.07 -11.58
CA PHE A 371 3.44 4.65 -11.85
C PHE A 371 3.54 4.34 -13.35
N LEU A 372 3.20 5.28 -14.24
CA LEU A 372 3.41 5.11 -15.68
C LEU A 372 4.92 5.01 -16.01
N PHE A 373 5.75 5.92 -15.49
CA PHE A 373 7.21 5.83 -15.66
C PHE A 373 7.78 4.53 -15.05
N GLY A 374 7.27 4.12 -13.89
CA GLY A 374 7.62 2.84 -13.26
C GLY A 374 7.23 1.63 -14.11
N GLY A 375 6.02 1.62 -14.67
CA GLY A 375 5.54 0.55 -15.54
C GLY A 375 6.34 0.45 -16.84
N LEU A 376 6.68 1.58 -17.46
CA LEU A 376 7.49 1.61 -18.67
C LEU A 376 8.91 1.07 -18.44
N SER A 377 9.56 1.46 -17.34
CA SER A 377 10.86 0.89 -16.96
C SER A 377 10.76 -0.59 -16.59
N GLY A 378 9.63 -1.05 -16.03
CA GLY A 378 9.38 -2.46 -15.74
C GLY A 378 9.29 -3.33 -16.99
N VAL A 379 8.66 -2.82 -18.06
CA VAL A 379 8.62 -3.50 -19.36
C VAL A 379 10.04 -3.60 -19.95
N LEU A 380 10.90 -2.61 -19.75
CA LEU A 380 12.31 -2.71 -20.16
C LEU A 380 13.05 -3.80 -19.38
N LEU A 381 12.85 -3.89 -18.06
CA LEU A 381 13.46 -4.90 -17.20
C LEU A 381 12.91 -6.32 -17.42
N ALA A 382 11.70 -6.46 -17.97
CA ALA A 382 11.16 -7.76 -18.37
C ALA A 382 11.90 -8.39 -19.57
N SER A 383 12.83 -7.66 -20.19
CA SER A 383 13.68 -8.10 -21.30
C SER A 383 15.05 -8.57 -20.80
N PRO A 384 15.40 -9.88 -20.86
CA PRO A 384 16.70 -10.35 -20.42
C PRO A 384 17.91 -9.64 -21.06
N PRO A 385 17.94 -9.34 -22.38
CA PRO A 385 19.07 -8.62 -22.98
C PRO A 385 19.28 -7.20 -22.42
N VAL A 386 18.20 -6.53 -22.02
CA VAL A 386 18.30 -5.21 -21.37
C VAL A 386 18.70 -5.41 -19.91
N ASP A 387 18.02 -6.32 -19.21
CA ASP A 387 18.25 -6.60 -17.80
C ASP A 387 19.69 -7.02 -17.52
N PHE A 388 20.33 -7.81 -18.39
CA PHE A 388 21.74 -8.20 -18.19
C PHE A 388 22.70 -7.02 -17.97
N HIS A 389 22.43 -5.85 -18.56
CA HIS A 389 23.24 -4.65 -18.34
C HIS A 389 22.84 -3.88 -17.07
N VAL A 390 21.55 -3.86 -16.76
CA VAL A 390 21.00 -2.97 -15.72
C VAL A 390 20.63 -3.69 -14.42
N SER A 391 20.67 -5.02 -14.40
CA SER A 391 20.43 -5.83 -13.20
C SER A 391 21.42 -5.41 -12.12
N ASP A 392 20.95 -5.34 -10.88
CA ASP A 392 21.76 -4.87 -9.76
C ASP A 392 22.38 -3.45 -9.93
N THR A 393 21.88 -2.61 -10.83
CA THR A 393 22.28 -1.20 -10.92
C THR A 393 21.25 -0.26 -10.29
N TYR A 394 21.60 1.02 -10.21
CA TYR A 394 20.67 2.09 -9.84
C TYR A 394 19.43 2.22 -10.74
N PHE A 395 19.43 1.59 -11.93
CA PHE A 395 18.25 1.58 -12.80
C PHE A 395 17.12 0.75 -12.16
N VAL A 396 17.45 -0.41 -11.59
CA VAL A 396 16.48 -1.26 -10.86
C VAL A 396 16.02 -0.56 -9.58
N VAL A 397 16.93 0.16 -8.88
CA VAL A 397 16.56 0.98 -7.71
C VAL A 397 15.56 2.06 -8.11
N ALA A 398 15.82 2.80 -9.19
CA ALA A 398 14.94 3.84 -9.70
C ALA A 398 13.59 3.27 -10.14
N HIS A 399 13.59 2.19 -10.93
CA HIS A 399 12.38 1.47 -11.34
C HIS A 399 11.52 1.09 -10.14
N MET A 400 12.12 0.41 -9.15
CA MET A 400 11.43 -0.05 -7.96
C MET A 400 10.83 1.11 -7.17
N HIS A 401 11.51 2.25 -7.06
CA HIS A 401 10.94 3.42 -6.39
C HIS A 401 9.83 4.09 -7.22
N TYR A 402 9.95 4.20 -8.54
CA TYR A 402 8.86 4.70 -9.40
C TYR A 402 7.61 3.83 -9.34
N VAL A 403 7.79 2.52 -9.26
CA VAL A 403 6.68 1.58 -9.07
C VAL A 403 6.15 1.67 -7.65
N LEU A 404 6.94 1.36 -6.63
CA LEU A 404 6.47 1.18 -5.26
C LEU A 404 6.16 2.49 -4.53
N PHE A 405 7.00 3.51 -4.65
CA PHE A 405 6.69 4.82 -4.06
C PHE A 405 5.49 5.43 -4.79
N GLY A 406 5.47 5.30 -6.12
CA GLY A 406 4.34 5.71 -6.94
C GLY A 406 3.05 5.02 -6.51
N THR A 407 3.02 3.69 -6.41
CA THR A 407 1.83 2.92 -6.02
C THR A 407 1.44 3.12 -4.57
N ILE A 408 2.37 2.88 -3.64
CA ILE A 408 2.06 2.85 -2.21
C ILE A 408 1.96 4.25 -1.67
N VAL A 409 3.01 5.07 -1.79
CA VAL A 409 3.08 6.34 -1.05
C VAL A 409 2.13 7.39 -1.63
N PHE A 410 2.10 7.58 -2.95
CA PHE A 410 1.17 8.57 -3.53
C PHE A 410 -0.29 8.17 -3.31
N ALA A 411 -0.65 6.91 -3.55
CA ALA A 411 -2.02 6.47 -3.33
C ALA A 411 -2.38 6.41 -1.83
N ALA A 412 -1.46 6.02 -0.96
CA ALA A 412 -1.66 6.05 0.49
C ALA A 412 -1.97 7.45 0.97
N PHE A 413 -1.19 8.45 0.55
CA PHE A 413 -1.48 9.83 0.90
C PHE A 413 -2.79 10.30 0.28
N GLY A 414 -3.09 9.93 -0.98
CA GLY A 414 -4.42 10.14 -1.56
C GLY A 414 -5.53 9.59 -0.66
N GLY A 415 -5.37 8.36 -0.15
CA GLY A 415 -6.28 7.72 0.78
C GLY A 415 -6.34 8.40 2.15
N VAL A 416 -5.21 8.81 2.73
CA VAL A 416 -5.17 9.58 3.98
C VAL A 416 -5.95 10.87 3.79
N TYR A 417 -5.69 11.67 2.76
CA TYR A 417 -6.44 12.90 2.51
C TYR A 417 -7.92 12.64 2.26
N PHE A 418 -8.28 11.53 1.61
CA PHE A 418 -9.67 11.18 1.28
C PHE A 418 -10.46 10.71 2.50
N TRP A 419 -9.91 9.80 3.31
CA TRP A 419 -10.59 9.18 4.45
C TRP A 419 -10.24 9.78 5.82
N PHE A 420 -9.29 10.72 5.93
CA PHE A 420 -9.06 11.44 7.19
C PHE A 420 -10.34 12.08 7.77
N PRO A 421 -11.22 12.76 7.00
CA PRO A 421 -12.49 13.23 7.52
C PRO A 421 -13.42 12.11 7.97
N LYS A 422 -13.35 10.94 7.32
CA LYS A 422 -14.09 9.76 7.75
C LYS A 422 -13.58 9.21 9.07
N ILE A 423 -12.26 9.18 9.26
CA ILE A 423 -11.61 8.63 10.44
C ILE A 423 -11.77 9.55 11.66
N THR A 424 -11.67 10.86 11.45
CA THR A 424 -11.54 11.85 12.54
C THR A 424 -12.75 12.77 12.69
N GLY A 425 -13.63 12.85 11.70
CA GLY A 425 -14.71 13.83 11.65
C GLY A 425 -14.25 15.26 11.31
N ARG A 426 -13.01 15.45 10.82
CA ARG A 426 -12.44 16.76 10.48
C ARG A 426 -11.73 16.76 9.13
N MET A 427 -11.80 17.90 8.44
CA MET A 427 -11.10 18.10 7.17
C MET A 427 -9.63 18.44 7.40
N LEU A 428 -8.75 17.91 6.54
CA LEU A 428 -7.38 18.39 6.43
C LEU A 428 -7.34 19.73 5.68
N ASP A 429 -6.29 20.52 5.94
CA ASP A 429 -6.06 21.77 5.21
C ASP A 429 -5.60 21.49 3.77
N GLU A 430 -6.34 22.00 2.79
CA GLU A 430 -6.07 21.81 1.36
C GLU A 430 -4.81 22.54 0.87
N ARG A 431 -4.44 23.68 1.48
CA ARG A 431 -3.23 24.42 1.08
C ARG A 431 -1.99 23.65 1.52
N LEU A 432 -1.95 23.20 2.77
CA LEU A 432 -0.89 22.35 3.28
C LEU A 432 -0.83 21.01 2.55
N GLY A 433 -1.99 20.43 2.22
CA GLY A 433 -2.09 19.22 1.40
C GLY A 433 -1.43 19.35 0.03
N LYS A 434 -1.64 20.50 -0.64
CA LYS A 434 -1.00 20.83 -1.93
C LYS A 434 0.49 21.11 -1.80
N VAL A 435 0.93 21.79 -0.74
CA VAL A 435 2.36 21.99 -0.46
C VAL A 435 3.06 20.64 -0.26
N HIS A 436 2.47 19.77 0.56
CA HIS A 436 2.96 18.41 0.75
C HIS A 436 3.05 17.66 -0.59
N PHE A 437 2.00 17.70 -1.41
CA PHE A 437 1.99 17.06 -2.73
C PHE A 437 3.14 17.56 -3.62
N TRP A 438 3.28 18.87 -3.81
CA TRP A 438 4.27 19.40 -4.75
C TRP A 438 5.71 19.19 -4.29
N LEU A 439 5.99 19.32 -2.99
CA LEU A 439 7.31 19.00 -2.44
C LEU A 439 7.64 17.52 -2.65
N THR A 440 6.70 16.62 -2.37
CA THR A 440 6.85 15.18 -2.60
C THR A 440 7.04 14.87 -4.08
N PHE A 441 6.20 15.42 -4.95
CA PHE A 441 6.23 15.17 -6.40
C PHE A 441 7.54 15.63 -7.03
N VAL A 442 7.98 16.86 -6.75
CA VAL A 442 9.21 17.41 -7.29
C VAL A 442 10.43 16.72 -6.67
N GLY A 443 10.45 16.54 -5.35
CA GLY A 443 11.54 15.85 -4.65
C GLY A 443 11.72 14.41 -5.14
N PHE A 444 10.62 13.68 -5.30
CA PHE A 444 10.62 12.31 -5.80
C PHE A 444 11.22 12.20 -7.21
N HIS A 445 10.72 12.98 -8.18
CA HIS A 445 11.24 12.93 -9.55
C HIS A 445 12.70 13.38 -9.61
N THR A 446 13.08 14.42 -8.85
CA THR A 446 14.47 14.87 -8.76
C THR A 446 15.38 13.77 -8.19
N THR A 447 14.89 12.99 -7.22
CA THR A 447 15.64 11.90 -6.60
C THR A 447 15.89 10.75 -7.57
N PHE A 448 14.82 10.22 -8.16
CA PHE A 448 14.86 8.91 -8.81
C PHE A 448 14.91 8.98 -10.34
N LEU A 449 14.48 10.08 -10.98
CA LEU A 449 14.56 10.16 -12.46
C LEU A 449 16.01 10.07 -12.91
N VAL A 450 16.89 10.81 -12.23
CA VAL A 450 18.32 10.85 -12.48
C VAL A 450 19.01 9.51 -12.21
N GLN A 451 18.45 8.68 -11.32
CA GLN A 451 19.00 7.37 -10.99
C GLN A 451 18.84 6.34 -12.11
N HIS A 452 17.84 6.47 -13.00
CA HIS A 452 17.80 5.64 -14.22
C HIS A 452 19.05 5.87 -15.06
N TRP A 453 19.43 7.13 -15.28
CA TRP A 453 20.64 7.48 -16.03
C TRP A 453 21.91 7.00 -15.32
N LEU A 454 21.96 7.17 -14.00
CA LEU A 454 23.06 6.72 -13.15
C LEU A 454 23.28 5.20 -13.24
N GLY A 455 22.19 4.43 -13.19
CA GLY A 455 22.23 2.97 -13.34
C GLY A 455 22.63 2.52 -14.74
N THR A 456 22.10 3.15 -15.79
CA THR A 456 22.50 2.84 -17.17
C THR A 456 23.99 3.13 -17.42
N ARG A 457 24.56 4.12 -16.72
CA ARG A 457 26.00 4.42 -16.74
C ARG A 457 26.87 3.45 -15.92
N GLY A 458 26.25 2.47 -15.26
CA GLY A 458 26.95 1.37 -14.61
C GLY A 458 27.21 1.56 -13.12
N MET A 459 26.54 2.48 -12.42
CA MET A 459 26.63 2.53 -10.95
C MET A 459 25.83 1.36 -10.35
N PRO A 460 26.49 0.39 -9.69
CA PRO A 460 25.81 -0.72 -9.04
C PRO A 460 25.04 -0.25 -7.81
N ARG A 461 23.96 -0.95 -7.46
CA ARG A 461 23.26 -0.72 -6.19
C ARG A 461 24.11 -1.23 -5.02
N ARG A 462 23.84 -0.73 -3.82
CA ARG A 462 24.46 -1.16 -2.54
C ARG A 462 25.94 -0.83 -2.36
N TYR A 463 26.50 0.02 -3.20
CA TYR A 463 27.84 0.56 -2.96
C TYR A 463 27.73 1.69 -1.94
N ALA A 464 28.60 1.67 -0.92
CA ALA A 464 28.70 2.71 0.09
C ALA A 464 29.49 3.93 -0.41
N ASP A 465 30.39 3.73 -1.39
CA ASP A 465 31.25 4.76 -1.96
C ASP A 465 31.43 4.55 -3.48
N TYR A 466 31.88 5.60 -4.18
CA TYR A 466 32.25 5.61 -5.59
C TYR A 466 33.43 6.57 -5.84
N LEU A 467 34.16 6.38 -6.93
CA LEU A 467 35.34 7.19 -7.22
C LEU A 467 34.97 8.49 -7.96
N PRO A 468 35.73 9.58 -7.78
CA PRO A 468 35.55 10.80 -8.57
C PRO A 468 35.68 10.56 -10.08
N SER A 469 36.51 9.60 -10.49
CA SER A 469 36.75 9.23 -11.89
C SER A 469 35.56 8.55 -12.57
N ASP A 470 34.61 8.00 -11.82
CA ASP A 470 33.47 7.26 -12.37
C ASP A 470 32.44 8.18 -13.04
N GLY A 471 32.49 9.49 -12.76
CA GLY A 471 31.56 10.47 -13.31
C GLY A 471 30.15 10.41 -12.70
N PHE A 472 29.98 9.75 -11.55
CA PHE A 472 28.69 9.60 -10.86
C PHE A 472 28.30 10.79 -9.98
N THR A 473 29.26 11.65 -9.62
CA THR A 473 29.07 12.73 -8.63
C THR A 473 27.88 13.64 -8.92
N LEU A 474 27.72 14.10 -10.17
CA LEU A 474 26.63 15.02 -10.53
C LEU A 474 25.25 14.38 -10.25
N TYR A 475 25.06 13.15 -10.71
CA TYR A 475 23.78 12.44 -10.59
C TYR A 475 23.45 12.11 -9.13
N ASN A 476 24.45 11.68 -8.37
CA ASN A 476 24.30 11.42 -6.94
C ASN A 476 23.99 12.70 -6.16
N THR A 477 24.65 13.82 -6.46
CA THR A 477 24.35 15.12 -5.85
C THR A 477 22.91 15.55 -6.12
N ILE A 478 22.44 15.48 -7.38
CA ILE A 478 21.05 15.82 -7.74
C ILE A 478 20.07 14.90 -6.99
N SER A 479 20.35 13.59 -7.01
CA SER A 479 19.51 12.60 -6.36
C SER A 479 19.38 12.85 -4.85
N SER A 480 20.49 13.18 -4.19
CA SER A 480 20.51 13.48 -2.76
C SER A 480 19.78 14.77 -2.42
N ILE A 481 19.91 15.84 -3.22
CA ILE A 481 19.12 17.07 -3.05
C ILE A 481 17.63 16.77 -3.14
N GLY A 482 17.22 16.00 -4.16
CA GLY A 482 15.83 15.54 -4.30
C GLY A 482 15.35 14.76 -3.07
N ALA A 483 16.20 13.88 -2.53
CA ALA A 483 15.87 13.05 -1.38
C ALA A 483 15.64 13.89 -0.12
N PHE A 484 16.46 14.92 0.11
CA PHE A 484 16.25 15.85 1.22
C PHE A 484 14.98 16.70 1.05
N VAL A 485 14.64 17.12 -0.17
CA VAL A 485 13.35 17.77 -0.45
C VAL A 485 12.17 16.84 -0.13
N LEU A 486 12.30 15.55 -0.47
CA LEU A 486 11.33 14.51 -0.12
C LEU A 486 11.24 14.26 1.39
N GLY A 487 12.35 14.33 2.12
CA GLY A 487 12.36 14.28 3.58
C GLY A 487 11.62 15.47 4.20
N VAL A 488 11.90 16.68 3.71
CA VAL A 488 11.24 17.92 4.15
C VAL A 488 9.74 17.91 3.84
N SER A 489 9.30 17.24 2.77
CA SER A 489 7.88 17.19 2.41
C SER A 489 7.01 16.49 3.47
N MET A 490 7.60 15.70 4.37
CA MET A 490 6.85 15.09 5.49
C MET A 490 6.46 16.09 6.58
N LEU A 491 7.18 17.20 6.72
CA LEU A 491 6.88 18.24 7.72
C LEU A 491 5.49 18.89 7.53
N PRO A 492 5.10 19.38 6.33
CA PRO A 492 3.76 19.92 6.13
C PRO A 492 2.67 18.85 6.31
N LEU A 493 2.93 17.57 6.00
CA LEU A 493 2.00 16.48 6.30
C LEU A 493 1.79 16.34 7.81
N MET A 494 2.86 16.19 8.58
CA MET A 494 2.79 16.01 10.03
C MET A 494 2.10 17.19 10.71
N TYR A 495 2.45 18.40 10.30
CA TYR A 495 1.80 19.61 10.79
C TYR A 495 0.30 19.62 10.44
N ASN A 496 -0.07 19.29 9.21
CA ASN A 496 -1.47 19.25 8.76
C ASN A 496 -2.29 18.20 9.52
N LEU A 497 -1.74 16.99 9.72
CA LEU A 497 -2.39 15.93 10.49
C LEU A 497 -2.66 16.39 11.94
N TRP A 498 -1.65 16.96 12.59
CA TRP A 498 -1.77 17.45 13.97
C TRP A 498 -2.75 18.63 14.08
N SER A 499 -2.57 19.67 13.24
CA SER A 499 -3.37 20.89 13.29
C SER A 499 -4.83 20.61 12.94
N SER A 500 -5.07 19.78 11.93
CA SER A 500 -6.43 19.46 11.48
C SER A 500 -7.15 18.51 12.42
N TYR A 501 -6.45 17.56 13.05
CA TYR A 501 -7.04 16.71 14.09
C TYR A 501 -7.53 17.54 15.30
N ARG A 502 -6.76 18.55 15.72
CA ARG A 502 -7.09 19.40 16.87
C ARG A 502 -8.08 20.52 16.52
N PHE A 503 -7.85 21.22 15.42
CA PHE A 503 -8.46 22.51 15.12
C PHE A 503 -9.17 22.56 13.75
N GLY A 504 -9.02 21.53 12.92
CA GLY A 504 -9.58 21.50 11.56
C GLY A 504 -11.10 21.58 11.53
N ARG A 505 -11.63 22.08 10.41
CA ARG A 505 -13.09 22.22 10.18
C ARG A 505 -13.77 20.87 10.38
N ARG A 506 -14.84 20.84 11.19
CA ARG A 506 -15.64 19.63 11.38
C ARG A 506 -16.39 19.28 10.10
N VAL A 507 -16.55 17.99 9.84
CA VAL A 507 -17.35 17.49 8.73
C VAL A 507 -18.83 17.79 9.01
N GLU A 508 -19.53 18.28 7.99
CA GLU A 508 -20.98 18.47 8.00
C GLU A 508 -21.60 17.30 7.22
N GLY A 509 -22.36 16.44 7.91
CA GLY A 509 -22.99 15.25 7.30
C GLY A 509 -22.09 14.03 7.16
N ASN A 510 -22.53 13.07 6.33
CA ASN A 510 -21.87 11.77 6.14
C ASN A 510 -20.88 11.78 4.96
N ASP A 511 -21.12 12.64 3.96
CA ASP A 511 -20.31 12.78 2.76
C ASP A 511 -19.67 14.19 2.67
N PRO A 512 -18.39 14.35 3.07
CA PRO A 512 -17.66 15.60 2.95
C PRO A 512 -17.25 15.97 1.51
N TRP A 513 -17.35 15.04 0.56
CA TRP A 513 -16.87 15.19 -0.83
C TRP A 513 -18.01 15.35 -1.85
N GLY A 514 -19.25 15.05 -1.44
CA GLY A 514 -20.51 15.36 -2.13
C GLY A 514 -20.93 14.42 -3.26
N PHE A 515 -20.02 13.64 -3.84
CA PHE A 515 -20.29 12.70 -4.94
C PHE A 515 -19.75 11.30 -4.65
N THR A 516 -19.80 10.89 -3.39
CA THR A 516 -19.27 9.58 -2.97
C THR A 516 -20.15 8.42 -3.42
N ASN A 517 -19.53 7.23 -3.53
CA ASN A 517 -20.13 6.08 -4.19
C ASN A 517 -20.49 4.93 -3.22
N SER A 518 -19.50 4.53 -2.42
CA SER A 518 -19.45 3.30 -1.64
C SER A 518 -20.03 3.47 -0.23
N LEU A 519 -20.40 2.35 0.41
CA LEU A 519 -21.20 2.35 1.65
C LEU A 519 -20.57 3.02 2.86
N GLU A 520 -19.24 3.13 2.91
CA GLU A 520 -18.58 3.85 4.00
C GLU A 520 -19.10 5.28 4.11
N TRP A 521 -19.52 5.90 3.01
CA TRP A 521 -20.05 7.27 3.01
C TRP A 521 -21.53 7.36 3.40
N ALA A 522 -22.20 6.23 3.67
CA ALA A 522 -23.59 6.22 4.15
C ALA A 522 -23.71 6.49 5.65
N THR A 523 -22.62 6.36 6.42
CA THR A 523 -22.61 6.50 7.89
C THR A 523 -21.89 7.77 8.35
N THR A 524 -21.99 8.10 9.63
CA THR A 524 -21.41 9.32 10.24
C THR A 524 -19.89 9.39 10.12
N CYS A 525 -19.35 10.60 10.32
CA CYS A 525 -17.92 10.88 10.37
C CYS A 525 -17.53 11.43 11.76
N PRO A 526 -16.91 10.64 12.65
CA PRO A 526 -16.53 9.23 12.51
C PRO A 526 -17.72 8.25 12.63
N PRO A 527 -17.60 7.01 12.12
CA PRO A 527 -18.65 5.99 12.25
C PRO A 527 -18.88 5.55 13.72
N PRO A 528 -20.09 5.08 14.07
CA PRO A 528 -20.36 4.47 15.37
C PRO A 528 -19.62 3.12 15.52
N ARG A 529 -19.63 2.56 16.74
CA ARG A 529 -18.91 1.31 17.08
C ARG A 529 -19.19 0.18 16.09
N HIS A 530 -20.45 -0.07 15.73
CA HIS A 530 -20.86 -1.12 14.80
C HIS A 530 -21.17 -0.59 13.39
N ASN A 531 -20.46 0.47 12.99
CA ASN A 531 -20.43 1.04 11.64
C ASN A 531 -21.73 1.71 11.14
N PHE A 532 -22.89 1.09 11.29
CA PHE A 532 -24.15 1.58 10.70
C PHE A 532 -25.29 1.54 11.70
N THR A 533 -26.08 2.61 11.75
CA THR A 533 -27.41 2.61 12.40
C THR A 533 -28.48 2.12 11.45
N SER A 534 -28.36 2.47 10.17
CA SER A 534 -29.19 1.99 9.07
C SER A 534 -28.35 1.90 7.79
N LEU A 535 -28.79 1.07 6.84
CA LEU A 535 -28.12 0.88 5.56
C LEU A 535 -29.03 1.34 4.41
N PRO A 536 -28.50 2.05 3.40
CA PRO A 536 -29.25 2.34 2.19
C PRO A 536 -29.48 1.06 1.39
N ARG A 537 -30.52 1.04 0.56
CA ARG A 537 -30.82 -0.12 -0.28
C ARG A 537 -29.77 -0.27 -1.39
N ILE A 538 -29.08 -1.41 -1.41
CA ILE A 538 -28.00 -1.69 -2.36
C ILE A 538 -28.56 -2.25 -3.67
N ARG A 539 -28.42 -1.50 -4.77
CA ARG A 539 -28.89 -1.91 -6.11
C ARG A 539 -27.81 -1.88 -7.20
N SER A 540 -26.74 -1.11 -7.00
CA SER A 540 -25.63 -0.97 -7.94
C SER A 540 -24.27 -1.02 -7.22
N VAL A 541 -23.19 -0.76 -7.96
CA VAL A 541 -21.82 -0.59 -7.44
C VAL A 541 -21.61 0.75 -6.71
N ARG A 542 -22.59 1.67 -6.72
CA ARG A 542 -22.50 3.01 -6.08
C ARG A 542 -23.74 3.29 -5.21
N PRO A 543 -23.97 2.50 -4.16
CA PRO A 543 -25.21 2.57 -3.37
C PRO A 543 -25.46 3.93 -2.71
N VAL A 544 -24.42 4.67 -2.32
CA VAL A 544 -24.59 6.01 -1.71
C VAL A 544 -24.96 7.04 -2.75
N PHE A 545 -24.27 7.05 -3.89
CA PHE A 545 -24.60 7.91 -5.01
C PHE A 545 -26.05 7.71 -5.46
N ASP A 546 -26.49 6.45 -5.60
CA ASP A 546 -27.86 6.14 -6.00
C ASP A 546 -28.89 6.55 -4.95
N ALA A 547 -28.57 6.46 -3.66
CA ALA A 547 -29.48 6.88 -2.59
C ALA A 547 -29.69 8.40 -2.55
N VAL A 548 -28.63 9.18 -2.83
CA VAL A 548 -28.68 10.65 -2.80
C VAL A 548 -29.17 11.25 -4.13
N HIS A 549 -28.78 10.66 -5.26
CA HIS A 549 -29.01 11.22 -6.60
C HIS A 549 -29.91 10.36 -7.49
N GLY A 550 -30.25 9.13 -7.10
CA GLY A 550 -30.91 8.15 -7.97
C GLY A 550 -32.34 8.47 -8.39
N GLU A 551 -33.08 9.30 -7.65
CA GLU A 551 -34.41 9.77 -8.09
C GLU A 551 -34.35 10.67 -9.33
N HIS A 552 -33.19 11.28 -9.63
CA HIS A 552 -32.99 12.09 -10.82
C HIS A 552 -32.55 11.27 -12.05
N ALA A 553 -31.97 10.08 -11.84
CA ALA A 553 -31.48 9.21 -12.94
C ALA A 553 -32.63 8.52 -13.72
N GLY A 554 -33.85 8.50 -13.16
CA GLY A 554 -35.04 7.96 -13.84
C GLY A 554 -35.60 8.84 -14.96
N ARG A 555 -35.08 10.06 -15.16
CA ARG A 555 -35.56 10.99 -16.21
C ARG A 555 -34.78 10.91 -17.53
N ASP A 556 -33.62 10.27 -17.56
CA ASP A 556 -32.77 10.18 -18.77
C ASP A 556 -33.02 8.91 -19.61
N HIS A 557 -33.89 8.00 -19.16
CA HIS A 557 -34.45 6.97 -20.02
C HIS A 557 -35.80 7.46 -20.54
N GLY A 558 -35.77 8.12 -21.70
CA GLY A 558 -36.97 8.44 -22.46
C GLY A 558 -37.81 7.20 -22.67
N SER A 559 -38.86 7.05 -21.87
CA SER A 559 -40.05 6.31 -22.29
C SER A 559 -40.60 7.04 -23.51
N PRO A 560 -40.76 6.38 -24.67
CA PRO A 560 -41.43 7.01 -25.80
C PRO A 560 -42.82 7.41 -25.36
N ASP A 561 -43.17 8.66 -25.61
CA ASP A 561 -44.51 9.19 -25.40
C ASP A 561 -45.49 8.34 -26.23
N PRO A 562 -46.47 7.65 -25.61
CA PRO A 562 -47.43 6.84 -26.35
C PRO A 562 -48.38 7.67 -27.23
N SER A 563 -48.36 9.00 -27.12
CA SER A 563 -49.25 9.89 -27.88
C SER A 563 -48.77 10.21 -29.30
N ALA A 564 -47.60 9.73 -29.73
CA ALA A 564 -47.07 9.99 -31.08
C ALA A 564 -47.43 8.93 -32.15
N ALA A 565 -48.43 8.07 -31.88
CA ALA A 565 -48.87 7.00 -32.81
C ALA A 565 -50.25 7.25 -33.45
N GLU A 566 -50.83 8.44 -33.29
CA GLU A 566 -52.04 8.89 -34.01
C GLU A 566 -51.75 10.17 -34.79
N GLU A 567 -50.91 10.06 -35.83
CA GLU A 567 -50.94 10.93 -37.03
C GLU A 567 -49.88 10.43 -38.02
N ALA A 568 -50.25 9.42 -38.80
CA ALA A 568 -49.60 9.04 -40.06
C ALA A 568 -50.66 8.51 -41.03
#